data_AF-A0A9P0TBL0-F1
#
_entry.id   AF-A0A9P0TBL0-F1
#
_cell.length_a   1.000
_cell.length_b   1.000
_cell.length_c   1.000
_cell.angle_alpha   90.00
_cell.angle_beta   90.00
_cell.angle_gamma   90.00
#
_symmetry.space_group_name_H-M   'P 1'
#
loop_
_entity.id
_entity.type
_entity.pdbx_description
1 polymer ?
#
loop_
_entity_poly.entity_id
_entity_poly.type
_entity_poly.pdbx_seq_one_letter_code
_entity_poly.pdbx_strand_id
1 'polypeptide(L)'
;MVRWNQIFAQALGFRMNWDDPPDTFHWYHHFTRRSLYNNIQLLLDSNGLSGYHCVRRAVCETNMIADPYLLYHRILKIIFRRQQELEKWYNHTKEDCISSINSCPFSLLDISPYTDL
;
A
#
# COMPACT_ATOMS: atom_id res chain seq x y z
N MET A 1 -3.40 27.74 -13.14
CA MET A 1 -3.61 28.62 -11.97
C MET A 1 -3.21 27.81 -10.75
N VAL A 2 -2.17 28.20 -10.01
CA VAL A 2 -1.64 27.39 -8.89
C VAL A 2 -2.62 27.49 -7.72
N ARG A 3 -3.22 26.36 -7.31
CA ARG A 3 -4.20 26.32 -6.21
C ARG A 3 -3.50 26.45 -4.87
N TRP A 4 -4.16 27.08 -3.90
CA TRP A 4 -3.65 27.32 -2.53
C TRP A 4 -3.01 26.08 -1.89
N ASN A 5 -3.58 24.90 -2.12
CA ASN A 5 -3.08 23.64 -1.57
C ASN A 5 -1.67 23.29 -2.05
N GLN A 6 -1.35 23.55 -3.33
CA GLN A 6 0.00 23.35 -3.88
C GLN A 6 0.99 24.35 -3.29
N ILE A 7 0.55 25.60 -3.07
CA ILE A 7 1.37 26.65 -2.43
C ILE A 7 1.71 26.23 -0.99
N PHE A 8 0.72 25.82 -0.21
CA PHE A 8 0.94 25.40 1.18
C PHE A 8 1.81 24.14 1.27
N ALA A 9 1.61 23.15 0.40
CA ALA A 9 2.45 21.95 0.36
C ALA A 9 3.92 22.30 0.07
N GLN A 10 4.17 23.15 -0.93
CA GLN A 10 5.53 23.60 -1.28
C GLN A 10 6.16 24.44 -0.16
N ALA A 11 5.37 25.30 0.50
CA ALA A 11 5.84 26.11 1.62
C ALA A 11 6.26 25.26 2.84
N LEU A 12 5.60 24.12 3.05
CA LEU A 12 5.94 23.14 4.08
C LEU A 12 7.04 22.16 3.64
N GLY A 13 7.65 22.36 2.47
CA GLY A 13 8.75 21.54 1.95
C GLY A 13 8.31 20.27 1.23
N PHE A 14 7.01 20.01 1.09
CA PHE A 14 6.51 18.90 0.30
C PHE A 14 6.60 19.24 -1.19
N ARG A 15 7.44 18.50 -1.92
CA ARG A 15 7.45 18.53 -3.39
C ARG A 15 6.32 17.65 -3.93
N MET A 16 5.08 18.13 -3.81
CA MET A 16 3.93 17.45 -4.40
C MET A 16 3.66 18.00 -5.80
N ASN A 17 3.86 17.15 -6.80
CA ASN A 17 3.53 17.40 -8.21
C ASN A 17 2.26 16.63 -8.59
N TRP A 18 1.24 16.67 -7.72
CA TRP A 18 -0.04 16.02 -8.01
C TRP A 18 -0.86 16.93 -8.90
N ASP A 19 -1.21 16.43 -10.09
CA ASP A 19 -2.21 17.03 -10.95
C ASP A 19 -3.55 17.05 -10.22
N ASP A 20 -4.32 18.13 -10.43
CA ASP A 20 -5.69 18.18 -9.94
C ASP A 20 -6.43 16.92 -10.43
N PRO A 21 -7.21 16.24 -9.56
CA PRO A 21 -8.00 15.12 -10.00
C PRO A 21 -8.91 15.59 -11.14
N PRO A 22 -9.05 14.82 -12.24
CA PRO A 22 -9.84 15.24 -13.40
C PRO A 22 -11.29 15.49 -12.97
N ASP A 23 -12.03 16.34 -13.70
CA ASP A 23 -13.42 16.67 -13.36
C ASP A 23 -14.37 15.46 -13.32
N THR A 24 -13.94 14.32 -13.88
CA THR A 24 -14.60 13.01 -13.78
C THR A 24 -14.36 12.28 -12.45
N PHE A 25 -13.57 12.85 -11.55
CA PHE A 25 -13.23 12.26 -10.25
C PHE A 25 -14.43 12.37 -9.31
N HIS A 26 -15.21 11.29 -9.24
CA HIS A 26 -16.30 11.17 -8.29
C HIS A 26 -15.81 10.52 -6.99
N TRP A 27 -15.95 11.24 -5.86
CA TRP A 27 -15.63 10.76 -4.51
C TRP A 27 -16.31 9.42 -4.14
N TYR A 28 -17.41 9.10 -4.82
CA TYR A 28 -18.21 7.89 -4.62
C TYR A 28 -17.66 6.64 -5.30
N HIS A 29 -16.51 6.68 -5.96
CA HIS A 29 -15.82 5.44 -6.30
C HIS A 29 -15.41 4.76 -5.01
N HIS A 30 -16.16 3.72 -4.62
CA HIS A 30 -15.89 2.92 -3.44
C HIS A 30 -14.45 2.41 -3.51
N PHE A 31 -13.55 3.10 -2.80
CA PHE A 31 -12.19 2.71 -2.60
C PHE A 31 -12.19 1.47 -1.70
N THR A 32 -12.37 0.31 -2.32
CA THR A 32 -12.36 -0.97 -1.61
C THR A 32 -10.91 -1.41 -1.44
N ARG A 33 -10.60 -2.07 -0.30
CA ARG A 33 -9.29 -2.73 -0.12
C ARG A 33 -8.94 -3.67 -1.27
N ARG A 34 -9.95 -4.33 -1.85
CA ARG A 34 -9.78 -5.18 -3.04
C ARG A 34 -9.25 -4.40 -4.24
N SER A 35 -9.83 -3.25 -4.55
CA SER A 35 -9.35 -2.38 -5.63
C SER A 35 -7.91 -1.94 -5.37
N LEU A 36 -7.60 -1.61 -4.12
CA LEU A 36 -6.25 -1.23 -3.68
C LEU A 36 -5.24 -2.36 -3.92
N TYR A 37 -5.55 -3.59 -3.49
CA TYR A 37 -4.68 -4.75 -3.69
C TYR A 37 -4.47 -5.08 -5.17
N ASN A 38 -5.54 -5.00 -5.96
CA ASN A 38 -5.46 -5.20 -7.41
C ASN A 38 -4.54 -4.15 -8.06
N ASN A 39 -4.67 -2.87 -7.68
CA ASN A 39 -3.82 -1.81 -8.22
C ASN A 39 -2.36 -1.99 -7.82
N ILE A 40 -2.09 -2.39 -6.57
CA ILE A 40 -0.72 -2.70 -6.12
C ILE A 40 -0.18 -3.91 -6.89
N GLN A 41 -0.98 -4.96 -7.06
CA GLN A 41 -0.58 -6.14 -7.82
C GLN A 41 -0.23 -5.76 -9.26
N LEU A 42 -1.10 -5.03 -9.96
CA LEU A 42 -0.87 -4.57 -11.33
C LEU A 42 0.39 -3.70 -11.45
N LEU A 43 0.64 -2.83 -10.48
CA LEU A 43 1.83 -2.00 -10.42
C LEU A 43 3.09 -2.85 -10.25
N LEU A 44 3.05 -3.87 -9.40
CA LEU A 44 4.21 -4.74 -9.17
C LEU A 44 4.45 -5.66 -10.38
N ASP A 45 3.39 -6.20 -10.97
CA ASP A 45 3.44 -7.00 -12.19
C ASP A 45 4.04 -6.19 -13.36
N SER A 46 3.66 -4.91 -13.51
CA SER A 46 4.21 -4.04 -14.56
C SER A 46 5.69 -3.70 -14.35
N ASN A 47 6.21 -3.84 -13.13
CA ASN A 47 7.62 -3.68 -12.80
C ASN A 47 8.39 -5.01 -12.81
N GLY A 48 7.80 -6.09 -13.32
CA GLY A 48 8.46 -7.39 -13.46
C GLY A 48 8.56 -8.20 -12.16
N LEU A 49 7.85 -7.79 -11.11
CA LEU A 49 7.73 -8.54 -9.87
C LEU A 49 6.49 -9.43 -9.93
N SER A 50 6.46 -10.52 -9.16
CA SER A 50 5.20 -11.26 -8.99
C SER A 50 4.30 -10.51 -8.02
N GLY A 51 3.42 -9.66 -8.55
CA GLY A 51 2.54 -8.80 -7.78
C GLY A 51 1.64 -9.58 -6.82
N TYR A 52 1.20 -10.77 -7.24
CA TYR A 52 0.46 -11.69 -6.37
C TYR A 52 1.27 -12.08 -5.12
N HIS A 53 2.50 -12.56 -5.31
CA HIS A 53 3.36 -12.97 -4.19
C HIS A 53 3.79 -11.76 -3.35
N CYS A 54 4.01 -10.60 -3.95
CA CYS A 54 4.40 -9.39 -3.24
C CYS A 54 3.28 -8.78 -2.39
N VAL A 55 2.04 -8.73 -2.90
CA VAL A 55 0.88 -8.33 -2.10
C VAL A 55 0.66 -9.32 -0.96
N ARG A 56 0.80 -10.62 -1.22
CA ARG A 56 0.71 -11.63 -0.16
C ARG A 56 1.83 -11.45 0.89
N ARG A 57 3.06 -11.20 0.45
CA ARG A 57 4.21 -10.92 1.32
C ARG A 57 3.91 -9.72 2.23
N ALA A 58 3.40 -8.62 1.68
CA ALA A 58 3.00 -7.44 2.45
C ALA A 58 1.94 -7.75 3.52
N VAL A 59 0.93 -8.56 3.21
CA VAL A 59 -0.07 -9.02 4.18
C VAL A 59 0.58 -9.87 5.29
N CYS A 60 1.50 -10.76 4.94
CA CYS A 60 2.19 -11.60 5.92
C CYS A 60 3.07 -10.77 6.86
N GLU A 61 3.91 -9.89 6.31
CA GLU A 61 4.83 -9.03 7.07
C GLU A 61 4.11 -8.04 7.99
N THR A 62 3.04 -7.40 7.50
CA THR A 62 2.25 -6.46 8.32
C THR A 62 1.51 -7.15 9.48
N ASN A 63 1.09 -8.40 9.31
CA ASN A 63 0.51 -9.20 10.39
C ASN A 63 1.55 -9.65 11.42
N MET A 64 2.84 -9.74 11.05
CA MET A 64 3.93 -10.04 11.97
C MET A 64 4.34 -8.85 12.83
N ILE A 65 4.02 -7.61 12.42
CA ILE A 65 4.29 -6.41 13.22
C ILE A 65 3.30 -6.33 14.38
N ALA A 66 3.78 -6.64 15.58
CA ALA A 66 2.99 -6.51 16.81
C ALA A 66 2.67 -5.04 17.12
N ASP A 67 3.68 -4.17 17.14
CA ASP A 67 3.55 -2.75 17.48
C ASP A 67 4.21 -1.82 16.43
N PRO A 68 3.42 -1.14 15.58
CA PRO A 68 3.97 -0.20 14.60
C PRO A 68 4.32 1.15 15.25
N TYR A 69 5.62 1.40 15.42
CA TYR A 69 6.13 2.69 15.93
C TYR A 69 5.92 3.83 14.93
N LEU A 70 6.27 3.60 13.67
CA LEU A 70 6.23 4.56 12.57
C LEU A 70 4.82 4.78 12.01
N LEU A 71 4.51 6.01 11.56
CA LEU A 71 3.22 6.36 10.95
C LEU A 71 3.00 5.51 9.70
N TYR A 72 4.04 5.35 8.89
CA TYR A 72 4.00 4.50 7.71
C TYR A 72 3.58 3.06 8.03
N HIS A 73 4.16 2.45 9.06
CA HIS A 73 3.80 1.09 9.49
C HIS A 73 2.36 1.01 10.00
N ARG A 74 1.85 2.06 10.66
CA ARG A 74 0.44 2.13 11.08
C ARG A 74 -0.49 2.15 9.88
N ILE A 75 -0.16 2.94 8.85
CA ILE A 75 -0.93 3.00 7.61
C ILE A 75 -0.94 1.63 6.92
N LEU A 76 0.22 0.99 6.77
CA LEU A 76 0.31 -0.36 6.20
C LEU A 76 -0.54 -1.36 7.00
N LYS A 77 -0.51 -1.30 8.33
CA LYS A 77 -1.32 -2.16 9.18
C LYS A 77 -2.83 -1.91 9.03
N ILE A 78 -3.26 -0.68 8.73
CA ILE A 78 -4.66 -0.36 8.42
C ILE A 78 -5.06 -0.89 7.04
N ILE A 79 -4.20 -0.72 6.04
CA ILE A 79 -4.45 -1.15 4.66
C ILE A 79 -4.51 -2.68 4.59
N PHE A 80 -3.48 -3.35 5.09
CA PHE A 80 -3.27 -4.80 4.99
C PHE A 80 -3.82 -5.61 6.16
N ARG A 81 -4.64 -4.99 7.03
CA ARG A 81 -5.24 -5.67 8.18
C ARG A 81 -5.97 -6.93 7.73
N ARG A 82 -5.65 -8.07 8.35
CA ARG A 82 -6.40 -9.31 8.18
C ARG A 82 -7.86 -9.09 8.63
N GLN A 83 -8.80 -9.16 7.68
CA GLN A 83 -10.24 -9.08 7.92
C GLN A 83 -10.89 -10.37 7.45
N GLN A 84 -11.77 -10.92 8.28
CA GLN A 84 -12.43 -12.22 8.06
C GLN A 84 -13.13 -12.33 6.70
N GLU A 85 -13.67 -11.24 6.16
CA GLU A 85 -14.34 -11.25 4.84
C GLU A 85 -13.38 -11.47 3.66
N LEU A 86 -12.09 -11.15 3.81
CA LEU A 86 -11.07 -11.39 2.80
C LEU A 86 -10.46 -12.81 2.91
N GLU A 87 -10.77 -13.55 3.99
CA GLU A 87 -10.29 -14.92 4.23
C GLU A 87 -10.70 -15.86 3.09
N LYS A 88 -11.83 -15.61 2.42
CA LYS A 88 -12.25 -16.45 1.28
C LYS A 88 -11.28 -16.40 0.09
N TRP A 89 -10.51 -15.31 -0.07
CA TRP A 89 -9.56 -15.12 -1.18
C TRP A 89 -8.09 -15.30 -0.78
N TYR A 90 -7.78 -15.10 0.51
CA TYR A 90 -6.43 -15.15 1.07
C TYR A 90 -6.36 -16.05 2.31
N ASN A 91 -6.97 -17.24 2.26
CA ASN A 91 -6.80 -18.30 3.26
C ASN A 91 -5.38 -18.88 3.17
N HIS A 92 -4.42 -18.11 3.67
CA HIS A 92 -3.00 -18.50 3.60
C HIS A 92 -2.57 -19.18 4.89
N THR A 93 -2.08 -20.39 4.71
CA THR A 93 -1.33 -21.09 5.74
C THR A 93 0.04 -20.44 5.93
N LYS A 94 0.78 -20.81 6.97
CA LYS A 94 2.10 -20.20 7.25
C LYS A 94 3.09 -20.48 6.12
N GLU A 95 2.94 -21.62 5.44
CA GLU A 95 3.78 -22.07 4.34
C GLU A 95 3.59 -21.18 3.09
N ASP A 96 2.36 -20.76 2.83
CA ASP A 96 2.01 -19.81 1.76
C ASP A 96 2.70 -18.45 1.94
N CYS A 97 2.82 -17.99 3.18
CA CYS A 97 3.56 -16.77 3.50
C CYS A 97 5.05 -16.94 3.24
N ILE A 98 5.66 -18.05 3.67
CA ILE A 98 7.08 -18.34 3.46
C ILE A 98 7.40 -18.40 1.96
N SER A 99 6.56 -19.09 1.17
CA SER A 99 6.71 -19.17 -0.28
C SER A 99 6.66 -17.80 -0.96
N SER A 100 5.72 -16.93 -0.55
CA SER A 100 5.62 -15.57 -1.08
C SER A 100 6.74 -14.65 -0.64
N ILE A 101 7.25 -14.80 0.60
CA ILE A 101 8.42 -14.06 1.08
C ILE A 101 9.66 -14.41 0.25
N ASN A 102 9.84 -15.69 -0.09
CA ASN A 102 10.96 -16.14 -0.92
C ASN A 102 10.80 -15.73 -2.39
N SER A 103 9.56 -15.69 -2.90
CA SER A 103 9.28 -15.39 -4.31
C SER A 103 9.35 -13.90 -4.64
N CYS A 104 8.87 -13.03 -3.74
CA CYS A 104 8.92 -11.58 -3.96
C CYS A 104 10.19 -11.00 -3.31
N PRO A 105 11.11 -10.36 -4.05
CA PRO A 105 12.32 -9.76 -3.46
C PRO A 105 12.06 -8.44 -2.72
N PHE A 106 10.88 -7.84 -2.90
CA PHE A 106 10.53 -6.51 -2.41
C PHE A 106 9.62 -6.57 -1.18
N SER A 107 9.96 -5.82 -0.12
CA SER A 107 9.08 -5.58 1.03
C SER A 107 8.57 -4.14 1.04
N LEU A 108 7.29 -3.97 1.37
CA LEU A 108 6.74 -2.65 1.64
C LEU A 108 7.29 -2.05 2.94
N LEU A 109 7.80 -2.85 3.88
CA LEU A 109 8.37 -2.34 5.12
C LEU A 109 9.74 -1.68 4.92
N ASP A 110 10.44 -2.04 3.86
CA ASP A 110 11.78 -1.51 3.55
C ASP A 110 11.72 -0.14 2.84
N ILE A 111 10.52 0.37 2.55
CA ILE A 111 10.35 1.71 1.97
C ILE A 111 10.77 2.74 3.02
N SER A 112 11.78 3.54 2.67
CA SER A 112 12.30 4.59 3.56
C SER A 112 11.17 5.52 4.00
N PRO A 113 10.93 5.67 5.32
CA PRO A 113 9.91 6.55 5.86
C PRO A 113 10.43 7.99 5.88
N TYR A 114 10.73 8.56 4.71
CA TYR A 114 11.09 9.99 4.59
C TYR A 114 9.98 10.92 5.13
N THR A 115 8.77 10.40 5.35
CA THR A 115 7.60 11.10 5.87
C THR A 115 7.49 11.13 7.39
N ASP A 116 8.34 10.41 8.13
CA ASP A 116 8.21 10.25 9.60
C ASP A 116 9.24 11.10 10.39
N LEU A 117 9.78 12.16 9.76
CA LEU A 117 10.61 13.19 10.41
C LEU A 117 9.76 14.24 11.14
#